data_AF-A0A0Q7SZ84-F1
#
_entry.id   AF-A0A0Q7SZ84-F1
#
_cell.length_a   1.000
_cell.length_b   1.000
_cell.length_c   1.000
_cell.angle_alpha   90.00
_cell.angle_beta   90.00
_cell.angle_gamma   90.00
#
_symmetry.space_group_name_H-M   'P 1'
#
loop_
_entity.id
_entity.type
_entity.pdbx_description
1 polymer ?
#
loop_
_entity_poly.entity_id
_entity_poly.type
_entity_poly.pdbx_seq_one_letter_code
_entity_poly.pdbx_strand_id
1 'polypeptide(L)'
;MRRAVRLLIASLCLSASSQSVHGQDAGAAPTRDVREIVQRLAFDPGTFFPSPHIKDHAVVRIAYTGDDYAWPVYAIAVAEGCVDGENIPRDHCASRLRARMVRAPAVDAPSSPRHRGSRLIARLMEDGSTSPAQIQASLQGMGVEWVEADLRDCPGAVQALARSADATWVPEAIANPRPGDELSGMVLHADIVQVEFKQYARLASYQGWIAEGSPAAWAVEFASALEPCWRPASVQAPWLRQTLP
;
A
#
# COMPACT_ATOMS: atom_id res chain seq x y z
N MET A 1 38.65 49.48 64.97
CA MET A 1 39.67 48.43 65.22
C MET A 1 39.03 47.06 65.03
N ARG A 2 39.82 46.11 64.55
CA ARG A 2 39.47 44.87 63.82
C ARG A 2 38.76 43.81 64.66
N ARG A 3 37.78 43.13 64.06
CA ARG A 3 37.38 41.69 64.18
C ARG A 3 36.44 41.43 62.98
N ALA A 4 36.36 40.30 62.30
CA ALA A 4 37.10 39.06 62.29
C ALA A 4 36.54 38.18 61.14
N VAL A 5 37.25 37.09 60.85
CA VAL A 5 36.75 35.82 60.32
C VAL A 5 36.44 35.71 58.81
N ARG A 6 37.22 34.82 58.19
CA ARG A 6 37.05 34.20 56.87
C ARG A 6 35.90 33.20 56.88
N LEU A 7 35.13 33.12 55.79
CA LEU A 7 34.45 31.89 55.41
C LEU A 7 34.59 31.68 53.90
N LEU A 8 35.06 30.48 53.50
CA LEU A 8 35.08 30.00 52.12
C LEU A 8 33.64 29.75 51.65
N ILE A 9 33.36 30.11 50.40
CA ILE A 9 32.22 29.57 49.64
C ILE A 9 32.79 28.98 48.35
N ALA A 10 32.68 27.66 48.22
CA ALA A 10 32.83 26.96 46.95
C ALA A 10 31.55 27.18 46.13
N SER A 11 31.67 27.59 44.87
CA SER A 11 30.58 27.59 43.91
C SER A 11 30.93 26.66 42.75
N LEU A 12 30.06 25.65 42.60
CA LEU A 12 29.95 24.72 41.50
C LEU A 12 29.09 25.32 40.37
N CYS A 13 29.22 24.72 39.18
CA CYS A 13 28.36 24.82 37.98
C CYS A 13 28.70 26.01 37.06
N LEU A 14 28.67 25.93 35.73
CA LEU A 14 27.98 25.01 34.81
C LEU A 14 28.89 24.66 33.62
N SER A 15 28.89 23.38 33.24
CA SER A 15 29.37 22.90 31.95
C SER A 15 28.47 23.40 30.83
N ALA A 16 29.05 24.09 29.84
CA ALA A 16 28.37 24.44 28.60
C ALA A 16 28.32 23.20 27.69
N SER A 17 27.19 22.49 27.73
CA SER A 17 26.89 21.47 26.74
C SER A 17 26.40 22.15 25.46
N SER A 18 27.28 22.21 24.45
CA SER A 18 26.93 22.54 23.08
C SER A 18 25.96 21.48 22.54
N GLN A 19 24.66 21.72 22.66
CA GLN A 19 23.66 20.92 21.94
C GLN A 19 23.73 21.30 20.47
N SER A 20 24.30 20.40 19.68
CA SER A 20 24.17 20.35 18.23
C SER A 20 22.69 20.35 17.87
N VAL A 21 22.24 21.43 17.23
CA VAL A 21 20.95 21.52 16.56
C VAL A 21 20.96 20.52 15.41
N HIS A 22 20.49 19.29 15.65
CA HIS A 22 20.02 18.44 14.59
C HIS A 22 18.73 19.07 14.05
N GLY A 23 18.81 19.59 12.82
CA GLY A 23 17.65 20.04 12.06
C GLY A 23 16.63 18.92 12.01
N GLN A 24 15.53 19.12 12.74
CA GLN A 24 14.41 18.20 12.73
C GLN A 24 13.66 18.35 11.41
N ASP A 25 13.47 17.20 10.80
CA ASP A 25 12.72 16.86 9.60
C ASP A 25 11.20 17.07 9.81
N ALA A 26 10.80 18.29 10.21
CA ALA A 26 9.44 18.60 10.64
C ALA A 26 8.39 18.44 9.53
N GLY A 27 8.79 18.41 8.26
CA GLY A 27 7.92 18.12 7.12
C GLY A 27 7.73 16.63 6.80
N ALA A 28 8.67 15.76 7.22
CA ALA A 28 8.66 14.34 6.87
C ALA A 28 7.74 13.51 7.77
N ALA A 29 7.68 13.82 9.07
CA ALA A 29 6.84 13.08 10.03
C ALA A 29 5.33 13.18 9.73
N PRO A 30 4.75 14.37 9.46
CA PRO A 30 3.32 14.48 9.11
C PRO A 30 2.95 13.72 7.83
N THR A 31 3.84 13.77 6.82
CA THR A 31 3.62 13.10 5.53
C THR A 31 3.58 11.57 5.69
N ARG A 32 4.49 11.02 6.52
CA ARG A 32 4.51 9.59 6.84
C ARG A 32 3.21 9.14 7.49
N ASP A 33 2.74 9.88 8.49
CA ASP A 33 1.52 9.53 9.24
C ASP A 33 0.29 9.53 8.32
N VAL A 34 0.14 10.55 7.47
CA VAL A 34 -0.98 10.61 6.51
C VAL A 34 -0.93 9.45 5.53
N ARG A 35 0.24 9.12 4.99
CA ARG A 35 0.41 7.98 4.08
C ARG A 35 -0.01 6.66 4.72
N GLU A 36 0.46 6.37 5.94
CA GLU A 36 0.12 5.15 6.67
C GLU A 36 -1.39 5.07 6.99
N ILE A 37 -2.02 6.22 7.30
CA ILE A 37 -3.48 6.29 7.51
C ILE A 37 -4.23 6.00 6.19
N VAL A 38 -3.84 6.64 5.08
CA VAL A 38 -4.46 6.43 3.76
C VAL A 38 -4.34 4.97 3.32
N GLN A 39 -3.16 4.38 3.49
CA GLN A 39 -2.94 2.97 3.19
C GLN A 39 -3.92 2.08 3.95
N ARG A 40 -4.03 2.27 5.25
CA ARG A 40 -4.91 1.46 6.11
C ARG A 40 -6.40 1.69 5.84
N LEU A 41 -6.81 2.92 5.57
CA LEU A 41 -8.22 3.27 5.35
C LEU A 41 -8.72 2.85 3.96
N ALA A 42 -7.88 2.98 2.93
CA ALA A 42 -8.31 2.87 1.55
C ALA A 42 -7.55 1.82 0.73
N PHE A 43 -6.24 1.66 0.92
CA PHE A 43 -5.41 0.81 0.08
C PHE A 43 -5.00 -0.51 0.77
N ASP A 44 -5.71 -0.92 1.82
CA ASP A 44 -5.55 -2.25 2.41
C ASP A 44 -6.49 -3.23 1.71
N PRO A 45 -5.98 -4.09 0.79
CA PRO A 45 -6.78 -5.04 0.04
C PRO A 45 -7.44 -6.10 0.94
N GLY A 46 -6.92 -6.32 2.15
CA GLY A 46 -7.52 -7.24 3.13
C GLY A 46 -8.88 -6.77 3.65
N THR A 47 -9.25 -5.52 3.34
CA THR A 47 -10.56 -4.99 3.69
C THR A 47 -11.57 -5.12 2.55
N PHE A 48 -11.19 -5.45 1.31
CA PHE A 48 -12.05 -5.21 0.14
C PHE A 48 -13.26 -6.14 0.02
N PHE A 49 -13.26 -7.28 0.70
CA PHE A 49 -14.35 -8.25 0.71
C PHE A 49 -14.79 -8.56 2.14
N PRO A 50 -15.45 -7.62 2.83
CA PRO A 50 -15.95 -7.85 4.18
C PRO A 50 -17.07 -8.90 4.17
N SER A 51 -17.20 -9.68 5.24
CA SER A 51 -18.38 -10.51 5.46
C SER A 51 -18.76 -10.51 6.95
N PRO A 52 -20.06 -10.66 7.29
CA PRO A 52 -20.48 -10.81 8.68
C PRO A 52 -19.76 -11.93 9.45
N HIS A 53 -19.26 -12.95 8.74
CA HIS A 53 -18.70 -14.16 9.35
C HIS A 53 -17.21 -14.38 9.06
N ILE A 54 -16.67 -13.72 8.04
CA ILE A 54 -15.28 -13.89 7.60
C ILE A 54 -14.68 -12.50 7.45
N LYS A 55 -13.58 -12.25 8.16
CA LYS A 55 -12.91 -10.94 8.18
C LYS A 55 -12.35 -10.56 6.81
N ASP A 56 -11.91 -11.55 6.03
CA ASP A 56 -11.42 -11.34 4.67
C ASP A 56 -11.57 -12.60 3.81
N HIS A 57 -12.26 -12.45 2.68
CA HIS A 57 -12.48 -13.49 1.65
C HIS A 57 -11.47 -13.42 0.50
N ALA A 58 -10.57 -12.44 0.50
CA ALA A 58 -9.58 -12.32 -0.55
C ALA A 58 -8.62 -13.53 -0.51
N VAL A 59 -8.53 -14.20 -1.66
CA VAL A 59 -7.56 -15.28 -1.93
C VAL A 59 -6.30 -14.74 -2.60
N VAL A 60 -6.37 -13.57 -3.22
CA VAL A 60 -5.22 -12.82 -3.74
C VAL A 60 -5.29 -11.38 -3.25
N ARG A 61 -4.17 -10.83 -2.80
CA ARG A 61 -4.00 -9.42 -2.48
C ARG A 61 -2.77 -8.86 -3.18
N ILE A 62 -2.91 -7.68 -3.76
CA ILE A 62 -1.84 -6.95 -4.43
C ILE A 62 -1.86 -5.53 -3.87
N ALA A 63 -0.73 -5.01 -3.45
CA ALA A 63 -0.54 -3.61 -3.11
C ALA A 63 0.66 -3.06 -3.86
N TYR A 64 0.45 -2.10 -4.75
CA TYR A 64 1.51 -1.37 -5.41
C TYR A 64 1.72 -0.05 -4.66
N THR A 65 2.87 0.06 -3.99
CA THR A 65 3.21 1.18 -3.12
C THR A 65 4.24 2.14 -3.73
N GLY A 66 4.34 2.28 -5.05
CA GLY A 66 5.36 3.18 -5.64
C GLY A 66 6.77 2.79 -5.20
N ASP A 67 7.67 3.74 -5.04
CA ASP A 67 9.06 3.50 -4.64
C ASP A 67 9.25 3.22 -3.12
N ASP A 68 10.48 3.41 -2.63
CA ASP A 68 10.87 3.26 -1.21
C ASP A 68 10.13 4.23 -0.27
N TYR A 69 9.41 5.22 -0.79
CA TYR A 69 8.50 6.07 -0.02
C TYR A 69 7.09 5.48 0.13
N ALA A 70 6.82 4.26 -0.35
CA ALA A 70 5.57 3.53 -0.13
C ALA A 70 4.29 4.30 -0.56
N TRP A 71 4.34 5.13 -1.61
CA TRP A 71 3.18 5.86 -2.13
C TRP A 71 2.02 4.93 -2.55
N PRO A 72 0.78 5.13 -2.07
CA PRO A 72 -0.35 4.26 -2.43
C PRO A 72 -0.75 4.48 -3.90
N VAL A 73 -0.32 3.60 -4.82
CA VAL A 73 -0.62 3.70 -6.25
C VAL A 73 -1.96 3.02 -6.56
N TYR A 74 -2.03 1.72 -6.28
CA TYR A 74 -3.27 0.96 -6.26
C TYR A 74 -3.16 -0.25 -5.33
N ALA A 75 -4.30 -0.79 -4.93
CA ALA A 75 -4.40 -2.08 -4.29
C ALA A 75 -5.51 -2.89 -4.96
N ILE A 76 -5.31 -4.19 -5.13
CA ILE A 76 -6.28 -5.12 -5.72
C ILE A 76 -6.49 -6.27 -4.75
N ALA A 77 -7.73 -6.69 -4.58
CA ALA A 77 -8.06 -7.95 -3.94
C ALA A 77 -8.87 -8.82 -4.92
N VAL A 78 -8.66 -10.14 -4.88
CA VAL A 78 -9.49 -11.11 -5.60
C VAL A 78 -10.10 -12.06 -4.59
N ALA A 79 -11.41 -12.21 -4.62
CA ALA A 79 -12.14 -13.17 -3.81
C ALA A 79 -12.72 -14.29 -4.69
N GLU A 80 -12.75 -15.49 -4.12
CA GLU A 80 -13.39 -16.67 -4.70
C GLU A 80 -14.71 -16.94 -3.97
N GLY A 81 -15.73 -17.34 -4.73
CA GLY A 81 -17.05 -17.64 -4.15
C GLY A 81 -18.01 -16.45 -4.17
N CYS A 82 -19.08 -16.57 -3.39
CA CYS A 82 -20.04 -15.50 -3.18
C CYS A 82 -19.48 -14.52 -2.17
N VAL A 83 -19.59 -13.25 -2.49
CA VAL A 83 -19.16 -12.14 -1.64
C VAL A 83 -20.35 -11.21 -1.40
N ASP A 84 -20.36 -10.55 -0.24
CA ASP A 84 -21.29 -9.44 0.11
C ASP A 84 -22.79 -9.65 -0.16
N GLY A 85 -23.49 -10.37 0.72
CA GLY A 85 -24.96 -10.35 0.75
C GLY A 85 -25.66 -10.85 -0.52
N GLU A 86 -24.90 -11.44 -1.45
CA GLU A 86 -25.40 -11.98 -2.71
C GLU A 86 -26.35 -13.14 -2.46
N ASN A 87 -27.60 -12.99 -2.92
CA ASN A 87 -28.58 -14.06 -2.89
C ASN A 87 -28.45 -14.93 -4.15
N ILE A 88 -27.30 -15.59 -4.28
CA ILE A 88 -26.99 -16.51 -5.38
C ILE A 88 -27.13 -17.95 -4.87
N PRO A 89 -27.76 -18.86 -5.64
CA PRO A 89 -27.79 -20.28 -5.31
C PRO A 89 -26.37 -20.83 -5.08
N ARG A 90 -26.18 -21.64 -4.03
CA ARG A 90 -24.85 -22.11 -3.57
C ARG A 90 -24.04 -22.83 -4.66
N ASP A 91 -24.71 -23.52 -5.56
CA ASP A 91 -24.14 -24.23 -6.71
C ASP A 91 -23.50 -23.30 -7.76
N HIS A 92 -23.97 -22.05 -7.85
CA HIS A 92 -23.38 -21.02 -8.72
C HIS A 92 -22.29 -20.19 -8.04
N CYS A 93 -22.00 -20.47 -6.78
CA CYS A 93 -21.12 -19.68 -5.92
C CYS A 93 -19.64 -20.01 -6.13
N ALA A 94 -19.30 -21.31 -6.08
CA ALA A 94 -17.93 -21.79 -5.94
C ALA A 94 -16.98 -21.45 -7.10
N SER A 95 -17.52 -21.12 -8.29
CA SER A 95 -16.71 -20.81 -9.48
C SER A 95 -16.56 -19.31 -9.75
N ARG A 96 -17.09 -18.44 -8.88
CA ARG A 96 -17.01 -16.99 -9.09
C ARG A 96 -15.66 -16.46 -8.62
N LEU A 97 -15.11 -15.54 -9.41
CA LEU A 97 -13.89 -14.80 -9.08
C LEU A 97 -14.16 -13.33 -9.30
N ARG A 98 -14.13 -12.54 -8.23
CA ARG A 98 -14.34 -11.10 -8.28
C ARG A 98 -13.08 -10.37 -7.86
N ALA A 99 -12.66 -9.39 -8.64
CA ALA A 99 -11.63 -8.44 -8.25
C ALA A 99 -12.26 -7.11 -7.82
N ARG A 100 -11.61 -6.47 -6.85
CA ARG A 100 -11.86 -5.09 -6.46
C ARG A 100 -10.55 -4.35 -6.38
N MET A 101 -10.55 -3.09 -6.79
CA MET A 101 -9.38 -2.24 -6.80
C MET A 101 -9.69 -0.86 -6.22
N VAL A 102 -8.79 -0.38 -5.36
CA VAL A 102 -8.65 1.05 -5.09
C VAL A 102 -7.47 1.57 -5.88
N ARG A 103 -7.65 2.66 -6.61
CA ARG A 103 -6.59 3.29 -7.41
C ARG A 103 -6.54 4.79 -7.12
N ALA A 104 -5.34 5.29 -6.87
CA ALA A 104 -5.12 6.73 -6.69
C ALA A 104 -5.47 7.49 -7.98
N PRO A 105 -5.91 8.76 -7.88
CA PRO A 105 -6.47 9.50 -9.01
C PRO A 105 -5.48 9.60 -10.17
N ALA A 106 -6.01 9.69 -11.39
CA ALA A 106 -5.18 9.94 -12.56
C ALA A 106 -4.43 11.28 -12.44
N VAL A 107 -3.22 11.29 -12.97
CA VAL A 107 -2.37 12.46 -13.14
C VAL A 107 -2.25 12.74 -14.63
N ASP A 108 -2.14 14.02 -15.01
CA ASP A 108 -2.05 14.42 -16.42
C ASP A 108 -0.85 13.73 -17.10
N ALA A 109 -1.10 13.17 -18.29
CA ALA A 109 -0.08 12.45 -19.04
C ALA A 109 1.02 13.41 -19.58
N PRO A 110 2.29 12.97 -19.68
CA PRO A 110 2.82 11.64 -19.40
C PRO A 110 3.52 11.57 -18.02
N SER A 111 2.83 11.09 -16.99
CA SER A 111 3.43 10.86 -15.67
C SER A 111 3.44 9.38 -15.32
N SER A 112 4.55 8.90 -14.74
CA SER A 112 4.65 7.53 -14.20
C SER A 112 3.51 7.21 -13.22
N PRO A 113 2.97 5.97 -13.20
CA PRO A 113 1.93 5.54 -12.27
C PRO A 113 2.24 5.88 -10.80
N ARG A 114 3.52 5.83 -10.40
CA ARG A 114 3.97 6.18 -9.04
C ARG A 114 3.56 7.58 -8.59
N HIS A 115 3.47 8.52 -9.54
CA HIS A 115 3.10 9.90 -9.21
C HIS A 115 1.66 10.02 -8.71
N ARG A 116 0.75 9.10 -9.08
CA ARG A 116 -0.63 9.09 -8.59
C ARG A 116 -0.69 9.08 -7.06
N GLY A 117 0.08 8.19 -6.42
CA GLY A 117 0.10 8.04 -4.97
C GLY A 117 0.71 9.25 -4.27
N SER A 118 1.87 9.73 -4.73
CA SER A 118 2.51 10.93 -4.17
C SER A 118 1.63 12.18 -4.28
N ARG A 119 0.92 12.36 -5.41
CA ARG A 119 0.00 13.49 -5.62
C ARG A 119 -1.24 13.41 -4.75
N LEU A 120 -1.78 12.21 -4.52
CA LEU A 120 -2.87 12.01 -3.57
C LEU A 120 -2.46 12.45 -2.15
N ILE A 121 -1.29 12.00 -1.68
CA ILE A 121 -0.80 12.39 -0.34
C ILE A 121 -0.52 13.89 -0.27
N ALA A 122 0.13 14.47 -1.28
CA ALA A 122 0.37 15.91 -1.32
C ALA A 122 -0.92 16.72 -1.24
N ARG A 123 -1.96 16.31 -1.98
CA ARG A 123 -3.26 17.00 -1.96
C ARG A 123 -3.98 16.89 -0.62
N LEU A 124 -3.89 15.74 0.07
CA LEU A 124 -4.43 15.58 1.43
C LEU A 124 -3.71 16.51 2.42
N MET A 125 -2.39 16.64 2.29
CA MET A 125 -1.59 17.55 3.12
C MET A 125 -1.94 19.02 2.85
N GLU A 126 -2.10 19.41 1.59
CA GLU A 126 -2.51 20.76 1.17
C GLU A 126 -3.92 21.12 1.67
N ASP A 127 -4.85 20.16 1.69
CA ASP A 127 -6.21 20.29 2.24
C ASP A 127 -6.23 20.30 3.79
N GLY A 128 -5.10 20.05 4.45
CA GLY A 128 -5.00 19.94 5.91
C GLY A 128 -5.60 18.66 6.49
N SER A 129 -5.91 17.67 5.64
CA SER A 129 -6.52 16.41 6.02
C SER A 129 -5.47 15.44 6.55
N THR A 130 -5.26 15.51 7.87
CA THR A 130 -4.19 14.79 8.57
C THR A 130 -4.68 13.74 9.56
N SER A 131 -5.94 13.80 9.99
CA SER A 131 -6.56 12.77 10.84
C SER A 131 -7.38 11.75 10.02
N PRO A 132 -7.65 10.54 10.56
CA PRO A 132 -8.43 9.53 9.85
C PRO A 132 -9.80 10.02 9.36
N ALA A 133 -10.54 10.76 10.19
CA ALA A 133 -11.87 11.26 9.82
C ALA A 133 -11.82 12.33 8.71
N GLN A 134 -10.82 13.21 8.75
CA GLN A 134 -10.61 14.21 7.70
C GLN A 134 -10.18 13.55 6.38
N ILE A 135 -9.22 12.62 6.44
CA ILE A 135 -8.77 11.86 5.28
C ILE A 135 -9.95 11.11 4.64
N GLN A 136 -10.75 10.40 5.43
CA GLN A 136 -11.95 9.72 4.95
C GLN A 136 -12.91 10.67 4.21
N ALA A 137 -13.18 11.85 4.77
CA ALA A 137 -14.04 12.84 4.14
C ALA A 137 -13.45 13.36 2.82
N SER A 138 -12.16 13.68 2.79
CA SER A 138 -11.47 14.19 1.61
C SER A 138 -11.38 13.16 0.48
N LEU A 139 -11.15 11.88 0.78
CA LEU A 139 -11.02 10.82 -0.23
C LEU A 139 -12.25 10.71 -1.15
N GLN A 140 -13.47 11.01 -0.66
CA GLN A 140 -14.68 11.02 -1.47
C GLN A 140 -14.63 12.03 -2.64
N GLY A 141 -14.04 13.20 -2.41
CA GLY A 141 -13.98 14.29 -3.39
C GLY A 141 -12.69 14.32 -4.23
N MET A 142 -11.72 13.46 -3.91
CA MET A 142 -10.38 13.51 -4.52
C MET A 142 -10.23 12.65 -5.78
N GLY A 143 -11.29 11.97 -6.23
CA GLY A 143 -11.27 11.17 -7.45
C GLY A 143 -10.51 9.84 -7.29
N VAL A 144 -10.40 9.33 -6.05
CA VAL A 144 -9.91 7.98 -5.78
C VAL A 144 -10.93 6.99 -6.34
N GLU A 145 -10.44 6.05 -7.15
CA GLU A 145 -11.30 5.12 -7.85
C GLU A 145 -11.55 3.89 -6.98
N TRP A 146 -12.82 3.49 -6.84
CA TRP A 146 -13.24 2.22 -6.25
C TRP A 146 -14.00 1.41 -7.30
N VAL A 147 -13.33 0.39 -7.84
CA VAL A 147 -13.81 -0.36 -9.00
C VAL A 147 -13.82 -1.86 -8.74
N GLU A 148 -14.65 -2.57 -9.48
CA GLU A 148 -14.75 -4.03 -9.43
C GLU A 148 -14.78 -4.63 -10.83
N ALA A 149 -14.40 -5.90 -10.94
CA ALA A 149 -14.50 -6.69 -12.16
C ALA A 149 -14.86 -8.14 -11.82
N ASP A 150 -15.65 -8.78 -12.68
CA ASP A 150 -15.83 -10.23 -12.66
C ASP A 150 -14.79 -10.84 -13.61
N LEU A 151 -13.90 -11.68 -13.09
CA LEU A 151 -12.81 -12.24 -13.90
C LEU A 151 -13.32 -13.15 -15.01
N ARG A 152 -14.50 -13.75 -14.86
CA ARG A 152 -15.06 -14.65 -15.88
C ARG A 152 -15.55 -13.90 -17.10
N ASP A 153 -16.08 -12.70 -16.89
CA ASP A 153 -16.61 -11.84 -17.95
C ASP A 153 -15.50 -10.98 -18.57
N CYS A 154 -14.29 -11.00 -17.97
CA CYS A 154 -13.14 -10.22 -18.42
C CYS A 154 -12.20 -11.05 -19.30
N PRO A 155 -12.11 -10.78 -20.61
CA PRO A 155 -11.24 -11.53 -21.52
C PRO A 155 -9.78 -11.51 -21.07
N GLY A 156 -9.15 -12.68 -20.93
CA GLY A 156 -7.75 -12.79 -20.55
C GLY A 156 -7.47 -12.78 -19.05
N ALA A 157 -8.42 -12.37 -18.19
CA ALA A 157 -8.18 -12.18 -16.77
C ALA A 157 -7.91 -13.49 -16.01
N VAL A 158 -8.68 -14.55 -16.30
CA VAL A 158 -8.46 -15.87 -15.69
C VAL A 158 -7.12 -16.46 -16.16
N GLN A 159 -6.76 -16.28 -17.43
CA GLN A 159 -5.46 -16.73 -17.94
C GLN A 159 -4.31 -15.97 -17.28
N ALA A 160 -4.44 -14.65 -17.12
CA ALA A 160 -3.46 -13.83 -16.42
C ALA A 160 -3.32 -14.24 -14.94
N LEU A 161 -4.43 -14.52 -14.26
CA LEU A 161 -4.41 -15.03 -12.88
C LEU A 161 -3.68 -16.38 -12.79
N ALA A 162 -3.94 -17.31 -13.72
CA ALA A 162 -3.30 -18.62 -13.75
C ALA A 162 -1.78 -18.56 -13.93
N ARG A 163 -1.26 -17.56 -14.66
CA ARG A 163 0.20 -17.33 -14.81
C ARG A 163 0.92 -16.95 -13.52
N SER A 164 0.21 -16.74 -12.41
CA SER A 164 0.85 -16.58 -11.09
C SER A 164 1.71 -17.78 -10.70
N ALA A 165 1.39 -18.98 -11.21
CA ALA A 165 2.16 -20.20 -10.99
C ALA A 165 3.54 -20.19 -11.68
N ASP A 166 3.71 -19.35 -12.70
CA ASP A 166 4.96 -19.22 -13.46
C ASP A 166 5.92 -18.21 -12.80
N ALA A 167 5.45 -17.44 -11.81
CA ALA A 167 6.27 -16.44 -11.12
C ALA A 167 7.29 -17.09 -10.18
N THR A 168 8.48 -16.51 -10.11
CA THR A 168 9.56 -16.97 -9.23
C THR A 168 9.43 -16.31 -7.84
N TRP A 169 8.79 -17.01 -6.91
CA TRP A 169 8.48 -16.51 -5.56
C TRP A 169 9.69 -16.42 -4.62
N VAL A 170 10.72 -17.21 -4.87
CA VAL A 170 11.97 -17.20 -4.10
C VAL A 170 13.06 -16.70 -5.04
N PRO A 171 13.60 -15.50 -4.82
CA PRO A 171 14.70 -15.01 -5.65
C PRO A 171 15.94 -15.90 -5.51
N GLU A 172 16.77 -16.00 -6.56
CA GLU A 172 18.09 -16.61 -6.45
C GLU A 172 18.91 -15.92 -5.34
N ALA A 173 19.73 -16.70 -4.63
CA ALA A 173 20.43 -16.21 -3.45
C ALA A 173 21.35 -15.02 -3.79
N ILE A 174 21.07 -13.86 -3.17
CA ILE A 174 21.86 -12.62 -3.26
C ILE A 174 23.28 -12.79 -2.64
N ALA A 175 23.54 -13.91 -1.97
CA ALA A 175 24.72 -14.12 -1.13
C ALA A 175 26.05 -14.40 -1.88
N ASN A 176 26.08 -14.36 -3.21
CA ASN A 176 27.33 -14.53 -3.99
C ASN A 176 27.41 -13.57 -5.18
N PRO A 177 27.61 -12.26 -4.96
CA PRO A 177 28.02 -11.37 -6.03
C PRO A 177 29.32 -11.92 -6.64
N ARG A 178 29.32 -12.20 -7.94
CA ARG A 178 30.50 -12.70 -8.64
C ARG A 178 31.44 -11.52 -8.92
N PRO A 179 32.76 -11.70 -8.89
CA PRO A 179 33.69 -10.67 -9.32
C PRO A 179 33.39 -10.31 -10.79
N GLY A 180 32.93 -9.08 -11.04
CA GLY A 180 32.50 -8.61 -12.35
C GLY A 180 31.01 -8.28 -12.46
N ASP A 181 30.20 -8.58 -11.44
CA ASP A 181 28.82 -8.11 -11.38
C ASP A 181 28.80 -6.57 -11.32
N GLU A 182 28.25 -5.97 -12.37
CA GLU A 182 28.13 -4.53 -12.51
C GLU A 182 27.17 -3.98 -11.44
N LEU A 183 27.71 -3.28 -10.43
CA LEU A 183 26.92 -2.53 -9.45
C LEU A 183 26.06 -1.41 -10.10
N SER A 184 26.28 -1.13 -11.38
CA SER A 184 25.45 -0.27 -12.25
C SER A 184 24.01 -0.77 -12.44
N GLY A 185 23.71 -2.03 -12.09
CA GLY A 185 22.35 -2.57 -12.08
C GLY A 185 21.53 -2.24 -10.82
N MET A 186 22.08 -1.49 -9.86
CA MET A 186 21.40 -1.16 -8.60
C MET A 186 20.26 -0.16 -8.85
N VAL A 187 19.02 -0.65 -8.80
CA VAL A 187 17.83 0.19 -8.99
C VAL A 187 17.57 1.01 -7.73
N LEU A 188 17.89 2.30 -7.77
CA LEU A 188 17.53 3.26 -6.72
C LEU A 188 16.06 3.65 -6.88
N HIS A 189 15.30 3.70 -5.78
CA HIS A 189 13.87 4.04 -5.77
C HIS A 189 13.01 3.13 -6.68
N ALA A 190 13.27 1.82 -6.60
CA ALA A 190 12.52 0.81 -7.33
C ALA A 190 11.07 0.75 -6.84
N ASP A 191 10.14 0.62 -7.77
CA ASP A 191 8.73 0.44 -7.46
C ASP A 191 8.49 -0.89 -6.74
N ILE A 192 7.82 -0.88 -5.59
CA ILE A 192 7.55 -2.02 -4.72
C ILE A 192 6.11 -2.49 -4.92
N VAL A 193 5.97 -3.77 -5.20
CA VAL A 193 4.67 -4.45 -5.21
C VAL A 193 4.70 -5.58 -4.18
N GLN A 194 3.71 -5.55 -3.29
CA GLN A 194 3.41 -6.65 -2.39
C GLN A 194 2.35 -7.54 -3.02
N VAL A 195 2.57 -8.85 -3.01
CA VAL A 195 1.63 -9.86 -3.48
C VAL A 195 1.46 -10.91 -2.39
N GLU A 196 0.21 -11.26 -2.09
CA GLU A 196 -0.14 -12.32 -1.16
C GLU A 196 -1.17 -13.26 -1.79
N PHE A 197 -0.90 -14.56 -1.72
CA PHE A 197 -1.89 -15.60 -2.00
C PHE A 197 -2.26 -16.29 -0.70
N LYS A 198 -3.57 -16.38 -0.44
CA LYS A 198 -4.13 -17.03 0.73
C LYS A 198 -5.18 -18.05 0.29
N GLN A 199 -4.78 -19.32 0.23
CA GLN A 199 -5.69 -20.42 -0.02
C GLN A 199 -5.55 -21.49 1.06
N TYR A 200 -6.59 -21.62 1.90
CA TYR A 200 -6.64 -22.56 3.02
C TYR A 200 -5.37 -22.55 3.90
N ALA A 201 -4.45 -23.49 3.67
CA ALA A 201 -3.20 -23.68 4.43
C ALA A 201 -1.94 -23.14 3.71
N ARG A 202 -2.11 -22.51 2.54
CA ARG A 202 -1.00 -21.93 1.76
C ARG A 202 -1.04 -20.42 1.86
N LEU A 203 0.05 -19.87 2.37
CA LEU A 203 0.38 -18.46 2.32
C LEU A 203 1.67 -18.31 1.51
N ALA A 204 1.59 -17.62 0.38
CA ALA A 204 2.77 -17.16 -0.34
C ALA A 204 2.74 -15.64 -0.33
N SER A 205 3.84 -15.02 0.10
CA SER A 205 4.00 -13.58 0.11
C SER A 205 5.28 -13.18 -0.60
N TYR A 206 5.19 -12.10 -1.35
CA TYR A 206 6.31 -11.43 -2.00
C TYR A 206 6.20 -9.94 -1.74
N GLN A 207 7.33 -9.30 -1.47
CA GLN A 207 7.46 -7.85 -1.44
C GLN A 207 8.81 -7.51 -2.08
N GLY A 208 8.77 -6.80 -3.20
CA GLY A 208 9.96 -6.48 -3.95
C GLY A 208 9.61 -5.70 -5.20
N TRP A 209 10.64 -5.46 -6.03
CA TRP A 209 10.46 -4.64 -7.21
C TRP A 209 9.96 -5.40 -8.43
N ILE A 210 9.48 -4.64 -9.42
CA ILE A 210 9.02 -5.15 -10.71
C ILE A 210 10.24 -5.63 -11.51
N ALA A 211 10.57 -6.91 -11.37
CA ALA A 211 11.62 -7.60 -12.13
C ALA A 211 11.01 -8.66 -13.02
N GLU A 212 11.66 -8.97 -14.15
CA GLU A 212 11.23 -10.04 -15.03
C GLU A 212 11.05 -11.36 -14.28
N GLY A 213 9.93 -12.04 -14.52
CA GLY A 213 9.58 -13.30 -13.86
C GLY A 213 9.21 -13.19 -12.38
N SER A 214 9.25 -12.00 -11.77
CA SER A 214 8.89 -11.82 -10.35
C SER A 214 7.37 -11.76 -10.13
N PRO A 215 6.87 -12.05 -8.92
CA PRO A 215 5.47 -11.86 -8.58
C PRO A 215 4.99 -10.40 -8.77
N ALA A 216 5.87 -9.41 -8.64
CA ALA A 216 5.53 -8.01 -8.92
C ALA A 216 5.25 -7.76 -10.42
N ALA A 217 6.08 -8.32 -11.32
CA ALA A 217 5.83 -8.20 -12.76
C ALA A 217 4.52 -8.90 -13.16
N TRP A 218 4.28 -10.11 -12.65
CA TRP A 218 3.00 -10.79 -12.82
C TRP A 218 1.81 -9.95 -12.32
N ALA A 219 1.92 -9.33 -11.15
CA ALA A 219 0.84 -8.53 -10.57
C ALA A 219 0.50 -7.30 -11.43
N VAL A 220 1.50 -6.67 -12.06
CA VAL A 220 1.30 -5.56 -13.01
C VAL A 220 0.63 -6.04 -14.29
N GLU A 221 1.04 -7.19 -14.85
CA GLU A 221 0.37 -7.78 -16.01
C GLU A 221 -1.08 -8.14 -15.71
N PHE A 222 -1.34 -8.73 -14.54
CA PHE A 222 -2.68 -9.10 -14.11
C PHE A 222 -3.56 -7.86 -13.93
N ALA A 223 -3.05 -6.80 -13.30
CA ALA A 223 -3.75 -5.52 -13.21
C ALA A 223 -4.07 -4.96 -14.61
N SER A 224 -3.11 -4.99 -15.53
CA SER A 224 -3.31 -4.55 -16.92
C SER A 224 -4.37 -5.38 -17.66
N ALA A 225 -4.46 -6.68 -17.41
CA ALA A 225 -5.47 -7.55 -18.02
C ALA A 225 -6.89 -7.21 -17.55
N LEU A 226 -7.05 -6.60 -16.37
CA LEU A 226 -8.34 -6.21 -15.81
C LEU A 226 -8.79 -4.81 -16.25
N GLU A 227 -7.89 -3.95 -16.77
CA GLU A 227 -8.19 -2.57 -17.14
C GLU A 227 -9.44 -2.40 -18.02
N PRO A 228 -9.68 -3.21 -19.06
CA PRO A 228 -10.87 -3.07 -19.91
C PRO A 228 -12.19 -3.40 -19.21
N CYS A 229 -12.12 -4.03 -18.04
CA CYS A 229 -13.26 -4.65 -17.35
C CYS A 229 -13.65 -3.92 -16.06
N TRP A 230 -12.83 -2.97 -15.61
CA TRP A 230 -13.13 -2.18 -14.43
C TRP A 230 -14.41 -1.37 -14.63
N ARG A 231 -15.29 -1.49 -13.65
CA ARG A 231 -16.51 -0.68 -13.52
C ARG A 231 -16.62 -0.15 -12.10
N PRO A 232 -17.36 0.93 -11.86
CA PRO A 232 -17.63 1.39 -10.50
C PRO A 232 -18.14 0.24 -9.62
N ALA A 233 -17.54 0.07 -8.44
CA ALA A 233 -17.94 -1.01 -7.54
C ALA A 233 -19.36 -0.78 -7.01
N SER A 234 -20.13 -1.87 -6.88
CA SER A 234 -21.52 -1.83 -6.41
C SER A 234 -21.64 -1.79 -4.89
N VAL A 235 -20.52 -1.98 -4.17
CA VAL A 235 -20.44 -1.95 -2.71
C VAL A 235 -19.79 -0.67 -2.20
N GLN A 236 -20.01 -0.37 -0.92
CA GLN A 236 -19.39 0.78 -0.26
C GLN A 236 -17.85 0.71 -0.33
N ALA A 237 -17.23 1.86 -0.64
CA ALA A 237 -15.77 2.00 -0.68
C ALA A 237 -15.13 1.74 0.70
N PRO A 238 -13.88 1.23 0.73
CA PRO A 238 -13.24 0.81 1.97
C PRO A 238 -13.12 1.94 3.01
N TRP A 239 -12.82 3.15 2.56
CA TRP A 239 -12.67 4.33 3.43
C TRP A 239 -13.99 4.88 3.98
N LEU A 240 -15.16 4.39 3.54
CA LEU A 240 -16.46 4.86 4.03
C LEU A 240 -17.09 3.96 5.08
N ARG A 241 -16.46 2.83 5.36
CA ARG A 241 -16.93 1.95 6.41
C ARG A 241 -16.63 2.60 7.74
N GLN A 242 -17.65 2.72 8.57
CA GLN A 242 -17.44 3.08 9.97
C GLN A 242 -16.53 1.99 10.55
N THR A 243 -15.31 2.37 10.95
CA THR A 243 -14.50 1.52 11.82
C THR A 243 -15.34 1.27 13.07
N LEU A 244 -15.85 0.05 13.23
CA LEU A 244 -16.44 -0.35 14.51
C LEU A 244 -15.39 -0.10 15.59
N PRO A 245 -15.79 0.48 16.73
CA PRO A 245 -14.88 0.83 17.83
C PRO A 245 -14.11 -0.37 18.37
#